data_AF-A0A378RKQ5-F1
#
_entry.id   AF-A0A378RKQ5-F1
#
_cell.length_a   1.000
_cell.length_b   1.000
_cell.length_c   1.000
_cell.angle_alpha   90.00
_cell.angle_beta   90.00
_cell.angle_gamma   90.00
#
_symmetry.space_group_name_H-M   'P 1'
#
loop_
_entity.id
_entity.type
_entity.pdbx_description
1 polymer ?
#
loop_
_entity_poly.entity_id
_entity_poly.type
_entity_poly.pdbx_seq_one_letter_code
_entity_poly.pdbx_strand_id
1 'polypeptide(L)'
;MLPSKQINIYPKTDQNILAIIDFYFENQGSDRILALNRFKDTPLTINQIEFLTRKLSEAIIPIFESELSTITLDNLVQYGLDALLIGKNKAMSSNRDRITDKFRIFVENTESNINFT
;
A
#
# COMPACT_ATOMS: atom_id res chain seq x y z
N MET A 1 5.14 0.66 9.31
CA MET A 1 5.08 2.04 9.87
C MET A 1 5.11 3.05 8.72
N LEU A 2 4.49 4.23 8.84
CA LEU A 2 4.34 5.21 7.74
C LEU A 2 5.27 6.42 7.92
N PRO A 3 5.82 7.00 6.84
CA PRO A 3 6.65 8.20 6.92
C PRO A 3 5.87 9.40 7.47
N SER A 4 6.59 10.35 8.07
CA SER A 4 6.03 11.61 8.58
C SER A 4 5.19 12.37 7.56
N LYS A 5 4.03 12.88 7.97
CA LYS A 5 3.25 13.80 7.11
C LYS A 5 4.01 15.10 6.79
N GLN A 6 4.96 15.49 7.64
CA GLN A 6 5.73 16.74 7.49
C GLN A 6 6.75 16.67 6.35
N ILE A 7 7.18 15.47 5.93
CA ILE A 7 8.12 15.31 4.81
C ILE A 7 7.42 15.37 3.43
N ASN A 8 6.10 15.60 3.40
CA ASN A 8 5.32 15.60 2.19
C ASN A 8 5.66 16.80 1.29
N ILE A 9 6.12 16.54 0.07
CA ILE A 9 6.65 17.58 -0.83
C ILE A 9 5.72 17.95 -1.99
N TYR A 10 4.65 17.18 -2.23
CA TYR A 10 3.70 17.43 -3.31
C TYR A 10 2.22 17.33 -2.85
N PRO A 11 1.27 17.99 -3.54
CA PRO A 11 -0.15 17.85 -3.22
C PRO A 11 -0.69 16.47 -3.61
N LYS A 12 -1.71 16.00 -2.88
CA LYS A 12 -2.44 14.75 -3.16
C LYS A 12 -3.49 14.98 -4.25
N THR A 13 -3.05 15.09 -5.50
CA THR A 13 -3.92 15.20 -6.67
C THR A 13 -4.08 13.84 -7.36
N ASP A 14 -5.16 13.66 -8.12
CA ASP A 14 -5.38 12.43 -8.89
C ASP A 14 -4.21 12.14 -9.84
N GLN A 15 -3.69 13.17 -10.52
CA GLN A 15 -2.54 13.05 -11.41
C GLN A 15 -1.29 12.53 -10.67
N ASN A 16 -1.01 13.04 -9.47
CA ASN A 16 0.17 12.62 -8.71
C ASN A 16 0.02 11.19 -8.18
N ILE A 17 -1.17 10.80 -7.72
CA ILE A 17 -1.44 9.42 -7.28
C ILE A 17 -1.28 8.46 -8.46
N LEU A 18 -1.84 8.82 -9.62
CA LEU A 18 -1.75 8.02 -10.82
C LEU A 18 -0.31 7.87 -11.31
N ALA A 19 0.49 8.94 -11.28
CA ALA A 19 1.91 8.87 -11.63
C ALA A 19 2.69 7.88 -10.76
N ILE A 20 2.40 7.85 -9.46
CA ILE A 20 3.00 6.87 -8.52
C ILE A 20 2.58 5.45 -8.87
N ILE A 21 1.28 5.21 -9.07
CA ILE A 21 0.77 3.89 -9.44
C ILE A 21 1.44 3.39 -10.72
N ASP A 22 1.49 4.25 -11.74
CA ASP A 22 2.05 3.91 -13.05
C ASP A 22 3.54 3.61 -12.97
N PHE A 23 4.27 4.32 -12.11
CA PHE A 23 5.69 4.10 -11.90
C PHE A 23 6.00 2.72 -11.30
N TYR A 24 5.20 2.24 -10.34
CA TYR A 24 5.50 1.00 -9.61
C TYR A 24 4.83 -0.25 -10.19
N PHE A 25 3.72 -0.11 -10.92
CA PHE A 25 2.91 -1.25 -11.35
C PHE A 25 2.68 -1.33 -12.87
N GLU A 26 3.25 -0.42 -13.67
CA GLU A 26 3.15 -0.38 -15.14
C GLU A 26 1.74 -0.68 -15.70
N ASN A 27 0.94 0.36 -15.92
CA ASN A 27 -0.31 0.38 -16.70
C ASN A 27 -1.27 -0.82 -16.51
N GLN A 28 -1.75 -1.02 -15.27
CA GLN A 28 -2.72 -2.06 -14.85
C GLN A 28 -4.18 -1.85 -15.33
N GLY A 29 -4.40 -1.17 -16.47
CA GLY A 29 -5.74 -0.99 -17.05
C GLY A 29 -6.78 -0.40 -16.09
N SER A 30 -7.94 -1.07 -15.93
CA SER A 30 -9.06 -0.60 -15.08
C SER A 30 -8.77 -0.65 -13.57
N ASP A 31 -7.82 -1.49 -13.15
CA ASP A 31 -7.46 -1.71 -11.74
C ASP A 31 -6.79 -0.46 -11.13
N ARG A 32 -6.11 0.31 -11.99
CA ARG A 32 -5.52 1.62 -11.68
C ARG A 32 -6.53 2.64 -11.15
N ILE A 33 -7.75 2.65 -11.68
CA ILE A 33 -8.80 3.61 -11.28
C ILE A 33 -9.38 3.23 -9.92
N LEU A 34 -9.52 1.92 -9.63
CA LEU A 34 -9.96 1.45 -8.33
C LEU A 34 -8.93 1.81 -7.24
N ALA A 35 -7.65 1.56 -7.51
CA ALA A 35 -6.55 1.94 -6.64
C ALA A 35 -6.49 3.46 -6.39
N LEU A 36 -6.66 4.28 -7.44
CA LEU A 36 -6.77 5.73 -7.32
C LEU A 36 -7.89 6.12 -6.32
N ASN A 37 -9.10 5.59 -6.51
CA ASN A 37 -10.23 5.92 -5.66
C ASN A 37 -9.97 5.54 -4.19
N ARG A 38 -9.42 4.35 -3.94
CA ARG A 38 -9.02 3.95 -2.57
C ARG A 38 -8.02 4.93 -1.95
N PHE A 39 -6.98 5.32 -2.69
CA PHE A 39 -6.00 6.26 -2.16
C PHE A 39 -6.62 7.62 -1.89
N LYS A 40 -7.50 8.14 -2.76
CA LYS A 40 -8.19 9.41 -2.56
C LYS A 40 -8.97 9.45 -1.25
N ASP A 41 -9.64 8.38 -0.89
CA ASP A 41 -10.48 8.29 0.31
C ASP A 41 -9.69 8.13 1.62
N THR A 42 -8.37 7.92 1.55
CA THR A 42 -7.53 7.76 2.74
C THR A 42 -7.01 9.09 3.28
N PRO A 43 -6.65 9.19 4.58
CA PRO A 43 -6.00 10.38 5.15
C PRO A 43 -4.49 10.46 4.85
N LEU A 44 -3.99 9.62 3.95
CA LEU A 44 -2.57 9.55 3.59
C LEU A 44 -2.13 10.76 2.76
N THR A 45 -0.92 11.23 3.02
CA THR A 45 -0.25 12.21 2.17
C THR A 45 0.32 11.54 0.92
N ILE A 46 0.77 12.31 -0.08
CA ILE A 46 1.25 11.72 -1.33
C ILE A 46 2.55 10.93 -1.13
N ASN A 47 3.47 11.40 -0.28
CA ASN A 47 4.67 10.64 0.06
C ASN A 47 4.34 9.34 0.83
N GLN A 48 3.28 9.34 1.65
CA GLN A 48 2.82 8.12 2.33
C GLN A 48 2.19 7.13 1.33
N ILE A 49 1.49 7.63 0.30
CA ILE A 49 0.98 6.82 -0.81
C ILE A 49 2.13 6.24 -1.63
N GLU A 50 3.13 7.05 -1.99
CA GLU A 50 4.33 6.59 -2.68
C GLU A 50 5.05 5.50 -1.89
N PHE A 51 5.28 5.75 -0.61
CA PHE A 51 5.88 4.78 0.29
C PHE A 51 5.11 3.45 0.31
N LEU A 52 3.80 3.51 0.49
CA LEU A 52 2.96 2.31 0.51
C LEU A 52 2.98 1.58 -0.84
N THR A 53 2.86 2.31 -1.95
CA THR A 53 2.86 1.76 -3.31
C THR A 53 4.18 1.05 -3.61
N ARG A 54 5.31 1.67 -3.27
CA ARG A 54 6.64 1.05 -3.34
C ARG A 54 6.72 -0.23 -2.52
N LYS A 55 6.23 -0.22 -1.28
CA LYS A 55 6.25 -1.42 -0.43
C LYS A 55 5.40 -2.53 -0.98
N LEU A 56 4.25 -2.22 -1.56
CA LEU A 56 3.41 -3.20 -2.23
C LEU A 56 4.13 -3.81 -3.43
N SER A 57 4.82 -3.01 -4.26
CA SER A 57 5.57 -3.55 -5.40
C SER A 57 6.74 -4.44 -4.96
N GLU A 58 7.47 -4.03 -3.92
CA GLU A 58 8.57 -4.83 -3.33
C GLU A 58 8.07 -6.15 -2.72
N ALA A 59 6.82 -6.18 -2.23
CA ALA A 59 6.23 -7.33 -1.56
C ALA A 59 5.50 -8.33 -2.49
N ILE A 60 5.37 -8.03 -3.80
CA ILE A 60 4.69 -8.91 -4.77
C ILE A 60 5.24 -10.33 -4.69
N ILE A 61 6.53 -10.48 -4.97
CA ILE A 61 7.20 -11.78 -5.02
C ILE A 61 7.33 -12.43 -3.63
N PRO A 62 7.88 -11.76 -2.59
CA PRO A 62 8.15 -12.44 -1.32
C PRO A 62 6.89 -12.72 -0.47
N ILE A 63 5.74 -12.14 -0.81
CA ILE A 63 4.49 -12.32 -0.05
C ILE A 63 3.35 -12.71 -0.98
N PHE A 64 2.92 -11.79 -1.83
CA PHE A 64 1.61 -11.87 -2.46
C PHE A 64 1.49 -13.00 -3.49
N GLU A 65 2.53 -13.31 -4.25
CA GLU A 65 2.55 -14.42 -5.23
C GLU A 65 2.30 -15.79 -4.60
N SER A 66 2.80 -16.01 -3.39
CA SER A 66 2.62 -17.29 -2.68
C SER A 66 1.29 -17.40 -1.94
N GLU A 67 0.58 -16.29 -1.77
CA GLU A 67 -0.57 -16.18 -0.86
C GLU A 67 -1.89 -15.88 -1.59
N LEU A 68 -1.82 -15.27 -2.77
CA LEU A 68 -2.97 -14.87 -3.56
C LEU A 68 -3.01 -15.66 -4.87
N SER A 69 -4.16 -16.27 -5.16
CA SER A 69 -4.42 -16.91 -6.45
C SER A 69 -4.53 -15.91 -7.60
N THR A 70 -4.84 -14.65 -7.28
CA THR A 70 -5.00 -13.56 -8.24
C THR A 70 -4.52 -12.27 -7.60
N ILE A 71 -3.53 -11.64 -8.23
CA ILE A 71 -2.96 -10.38 -7.79
C ILE A 71 -3.61 -9.26 -8.61
N THR A 72 -4.35 -8.40 -7.94
CA THR A 72 -4.88 -7.15 -8.48
C THR A 72 -4.33 -6.00 -7.64
N LEU A 73 -4.06 -4.87 -8.27
CA LEU A 73 -3.62 -3.66 -7.60
C LEU A 73 -4.64 -3.23 -6.54
N ASP A 74 -5.95 -3.32 -6.83
CA ASP A 74 -6.99 -3.01 -5.85
C ASP A 74 -6.87 -3.86 -4.57
N ASN A 75 -6.62 -5.17 -4.71
CA ASN A 75 -6.42 -6.06 -3.59
C ASN A 75 -5.14 -5.73 -2.83
N LEU A 76 -4.03 -5.49 -3.54
CA LEU A 76 -2.76 -5.10 -2.93
C LEU A 76 -2.90 -3.82 -2.09
N VAL A 77 -3.54 -2.79 -2.66
CA VAL A 77 -3.80 -1.54 -1.96
C VAL A 77 -4.64 -1.78 -0.72
N GLN A 78 -5.69 -2.61 -0.81
CA GLN A 78 -6.51 -2.94 0.36
C GLN A 78 -5.69 -3.61 1.48
N TYR A 79 -4.85 -4.60 1.16
CA TYR A 79 -3.95 -5.23 2.15
C TYR A 79 -2.99 -4.21 2.79
N GLY A 80 -2.44 -3.31 1.97
CA GLY A 80 -1.57 -2.25 2.43
C GLY A 80 -2.23 -1.28 3.41
N LEU A 81 -3.45 -0.84 3.08
CA LEU A 81 -4.23 0.05 3.94
C LEU A 81 -4.64 -0.65 5.24
N ASP A 82 -5.10 -1.90 5.17
CA ASP A 82 -5.43 -2.70 6.35
C ASP A 82 -4.22 -2.84 7.29
N ALA A 83 -3.05 -3.13 6.71
CA ALA A 83 -1.82 -3.33 7.46
C ALA A 83 -1.35 -2.07 8.18
N LEU A 84 -1.42 -0.91 7.51
CA LEU A 84 -0.79 0.33 7.99
C LEU A 84 -1.73 1.33 8.65
N LEU A 85 -3.05 1.27 8.39
CA LEU A 85 -4.03 2.23 8.94
C LEU A 85 -5.01 1.61 9.93
N ILE A 86 -5.48 0.39 9.67
CA ILE A 86 -6.59 -0.20 10.44
C ILE A 86 -6.07 -1.04 11.61
N GLY A 87 -4.89 -1.65 11.48
CA GLY A 87 -4.41 -2.59 12.49
C GLY A 87 -5.11 -3.96 12.37
N LYS A 88 -5.01 -4.81 13.40
CA LYS A 88 -5.74 -6.09 13.42
C LYS A 88 -7.24 -5.84 13.48
N ASN A 89 -7.96 -6.25 12.44
CA ASN A 89 -9.42 -6.13 12.40
C ASN A 89 -10.05 -7.47 12.79
N LYS A 90 -10.77 -7.52 13.92
CA LYS A 90 -11.43 -8.76 14.41
C LYS A 90 -12.48 -9.34 13.47
N ALA A 91 -12.94 -8.60 12.46
CA ALA A 91 -13.94 -9.05 11.49
C ALA A 91 -13.33 -9.61 10.19
N MET A 92 -12.00 -9.70 10.08
CA MET A 92 -11.33 -10.22 8.89
C MET A 92 -11.32 -11.76 8.86
N SER A 93 -11.21 -12.35 7.66
CA SER A 93 -10.96 -13.78 7.55
C SER A 93 -9.54 -14.12 8.02
N SER A 94 -9.35 -15.33 8.55
CA SER A 94 -8.04 -15.77 9.07
C SER A 94 -6.91 -15.66 8.05
N ASN A 95 -7.18 -15.94 6.77
CA ASN A 95 -6.21 -15.78 5.69
C ASN A 95 -5.88 -14.32 5.42
N ARG A 96 -6.88 -13.44 5.37
CA ARG A 96 -6.67 -12.02 5.09
C ARG A 96 -5.88 -11.36 6.23
N ASP A 97 -6.22 -11.69 7.49
CA ASP A 97 -5.45 -11.25 8.66
C ASP A 97 -3.99 -11.71 8.59
N ARG A 98 -3.75 -12.98 8.24
CA ARG A 98 -2.40 -13.52 8.13
C ARG A 98 -1.57 -12.82 7.05
N ILE A 99 -2.14 -12.55 5.88
CA ILE A 99 -1.44 -11.87 4.78
C ILE A 99 -1.17 -10.41 5.15
N THR A 100 -2.15 -9.73 5.74
CA THR A 100 -2.01 -8.35 6.27
C THR A 100 -0.88 -8.26 7.30
N ASP A 101 -0.83 -9.20 8.25
CA ASP A 101 0.24 -9.26 9.26
C ASP A 101 1.61 -9.54 8.63
N LYS A 102 1.70 -10.46 7.64
CA LYS A 102 2.94 -10.71 6.89
C LYS A 102 3.45 -9.45 6.20
N PHE A 103 2.56 -8.71 5.53
CA PHE A 103 2.92 -7.45 4.89
C PHE A 103 3.37 -6.39 5.91
N ARG A 104 2.68 -6.27 7.05
CA ARG A 104 3.10 -5.34 8.12
C ARG A 104 4.52 -5.65 8.60
N ILE A 105 4.81 -6.91 8.91
CA ILE A 105 6.12 -7.36 9.36
C ILE A 105 7.19 -7.11 8.29
N PHE A 106 6.87 -7.35 7.01
CA PHE A 106 7.78 -7.03 5.91
C PHE A 106 8.14 -5.55 5.85
N VAL A 107 7.15 -4.66 5.99
CA VAL A 107 7.39 -3.21 6.01
C VAL A 107 8.25 -2.82 7.21
N GLU A 108 8.01 -3.39 8.39
CA GLU A 108 8.79 -3.13 9.61
C GLU A 108 10.26 -3.59 9.48
N ASN A 109 10.49 -4.76 8.87
CA ASN A 109 11.83 -5.32 8.73
C ASN A 109 12.66 -4.67 7.62
N THR A 110 12.02 -4.07 6.62
CA THR A 110 12.70 -3.48 5.46
C THR A 110 12.94 -1.98 5.57
N GLU A 111 12.54 -1.36 6.68
CA GLU A 111 12.70 0.08 6.89
C GLU A 111 13.43 0.39 8.18
N SER A 112 14.75 0.59 8.05
CA SER A 112 15.64 0.85 9.19
C SER A 112 15.94 2.33 9.44
N ASN A 113 15.54 3.25 8.54
CA ASN A 113 16.07 4.63 8.50
C ASN A 113 15.05 5.74 8.17
N ILE A 114 13.74 5.53 8.31
CA ILE A 114 12.74 6.57 8.05
C ILE A 114 12.24 7.16 9.37
N ASN A 115 12.19 8.50 9.47
CA ASN A 115 11.49 9.19 10.56
C ASN A 115 9.99 8.91 10.44
N PHE A 116 9.53 7.95 11.23
CA PHE A 116 8.12 7.62 11.33
C PHE A 116 7.39 8.58 12.28
N THR A 117 6.10 8.82 12.01
CA THR A 117 5.19 9.61 12.86
C THR A 117 4.12 8.75 13.47
#